data_AF-A0A8D8VLF7-F1
#
_entry.id   AF-A0A8D8VLF7-F1
#
_cell.length_a   1.000
_cell.length_b   1.000
_cell.length_c   1.000
_cell.angle_alpha   90.00
_cell.angle_beta   90.00
_cell.angle_gamma   90.00
#
_symmetry.space_group_name_H-M   'P 1'
#
loop_
_entity.id
_entity.type
_entity.pdbx_description
1 polymer ?
#
loop_
_entity_poly.entity_id
_entity_poly.type
_entity_poly.pdbx_seq_one_letter_code
_entity_poly.pdbx_strand_id
1 'polypeptide(L)'
;MGGILCVTPKSAVVPSQTIELLTVVPTAESISRIGTVEVQMFDRTNNVGLAGIPINELSACFPIGGTIVPSATNLLWLYSKYNEFPDVGGWNGFLEEISAKMKYEITYIDCQPFINGPPSDLNTVYTALLCSVEKTQSLGQVTTFVTFDQPLYFKARDVLASRQGDPKHQNVVIRLGGFHLLMSYMGAIGFIMEGSGLAELFNTIYAEHSTQKVMTGHAYARAVRAYLLAHRALSELMFEEIDILPDCELEIEQLFYGKDRSDILTTCDKDCTKELTKQFKDRLQNLISLGPTAKLWGQYFQMVTLMINFITAERTGNWKLHLETVYQMLPYFHSSGHYLYAKCGQL
;
A
#
# COMPACT_ATOMS: atom_id res chain seq x y z
N MET A 1 -0.52 13.76 -20.61
CA MET A 1 -0.70 13.09 -19.31
C MET A 1 -2.19 12.90 -19.06
N GLY A 2 -2.63 11.68 -18.73
CA GLY A 2 -3.99 11.41 -18.24
C GLY A 2 -3.97 11.13 -16.74
N GLY A 3 -5.14 11.20 -16.10
CA GLY A 3 -5.29 10.96 -14.66
C GLY A 3 -6.57 10.21 -14.34
N ILE A 4 -6.60 9.59 -13.16
CA ILE A 4 -7.81 8.98 -12.59
C ILE A 4 -8.13 9.75 -11.31
N LEU A 5 -9.39 10.14 -11.16
CA LEU A 5 -9.92 10.76 -9.97
C LEU A 5 -10.75 9.73 -9.18
N CYS A 6 -10.48 9.64 -7.88
CA CYS A 6 -11.26 8.84 -6.95
C CYS A 6 -12.00 9.80 -6.00
N VAL A 7 -13.33 9.78 -6.04
CA VAL A 7 -14.18 10.63 -5.17
C VAL A 7 -14.98 9.77 -4.21
N THR A 8 -14.87 10.06 -2.91
CA THR A 8 -15.59 9.35 -1.85
C THR A 8 -16.25 10.38 -0.92
N PRO A 9 -17.56 10.27 -0.60
CA PRO A 9 -18.48 9.24 -1.08
C PRO A 9 -18.92 9.46 -2.54
N LYS A 10 -19.36 8.40 -3.22
CA LYS A 10 -19.85 8.43 -4.61
C LYS A 10 -20.97 9.45 -4.80
N SER A 11 -21.77 9.69 -3.77
CA SER A 11 -22.85 10.70 -3.76
C SER A 11 -22.35 12.14 -3.90
N ALA A 12 -21.07 12.42 -3.66
CA ALA A 12 -20.47 13.74 -3.89
C ALA A 12 -20.31 14.06 -5.39
N VAL A 13 -20.40 13.06 -6.26
CA VAL A 13 -20.38 13.25 -7.71
C VAL A 13 -21.82 13.29 -8.20
N VAL A 14 -22.24 14.47 -8.66
CA VAL A 14 -23.52 14.62 -9.37
C VAL A 14 -23.42 13.81 -10.66
N PRO A 15 -24.40 12.94 -10.98
CA PRO A 15 -24.41 12.19 -12.24
C PRO A 15 -24.19 13.15 -13.41
N SER A 16 -23.33 12.73 -14.35
CA SER A 16 -23.03 13.53 -15.54
C SER A 16 -24.31 14.02 -16.22
N GLN A 17 -24.27 15.26 -16.67
CA GLN A 17 -25.34 15.91 -17.43
C GLN A 17 -25.73 15.05 -18.64
N THR A 18 -27.03 15.08 -18.97
CA THR A 18 -27.64 14.40 -20.11
C THR A 18 -26.74 14.41 -21.33
N ILE A 19 -26.46 13.24 -21.93
CA ILE A 19 -25.73 13.17 -23.20
C ILE A 19 -26.56 13.92 -24.24
N GLU A 20 -26.11 15.10 -24.65
CA GLU A 20 -26.78 15.88 -25.67
C GLU A 20 -26.59 15.21 -27.03
N LEU A 21 -27.70 14.82 -27.66
CA LEU A 21 -27.71 14.36 -29.04
C LEU A 21 -27.38 15.52 -29.96
N LEU A 22 -26.17 15.52 -30.50
CA LEU A 22 -25.73 16.54 -31.45
C LEU A 22 -26.38 16.26 -32.82
N THR A 23 -27.07 17.27 -33.37
CA THR A 23 -27.65 17.22 -34.72
C THR A 23 -26.64 17.50 -35.82
N VAL A 24 -25.46 18.04 -35.47
CA VAL A 24 -24.35 18.36 -36.37
C VAL A 24 -23.08 17.71 -35.84
N VAL A 25 -22.34 17.04 -36.73
CA VAL A 25 -21.05 16.42 -36.38
C VAL A 25 -20.02 17.52 -36.11
N PRO A 26 -19.40 17.56 -34.91
CA PRO A 26 -18.39 18.55 -34.61
C PRO A 26 -17.13 18.36 -35.47
N THR A 27 -16.40 19.44 -35.74
CA THR A 27 -15.14 19.36 -36.49
C THR A 27 -14.08 18.58 -35.70
N ALA A 28 -13.12 17.97 -36.40
CA ALA A 28 -12.01 17.26 -35.74
C ALA A 28 -11.25 18.13 -34.74
N GLU A 29 -11.09 19.43 -35.03
CA GLU A 29 -10.48 20.41 -34.12
C GLU A 29 -11.33 20.66 -32.87
N SER A 30 -12.66 20.73 -33.00
CA SER A 30 -13.53 20.88 -31.83
C SER A 30 -13.51 19.63 -30.96
N ILE A 31 -13.51 18.43 -31.57
CA ILE A 31 -13.43 17.16 -30.87
C ILE A 31 -12.08 17.01 -30.17
N SER A 32 -10.97 17.44 -30.80
CA SER A 32 -9.65 17.34 -30.20
C SER A 32 -9.45 18.23 -28.97
N ARG A 33 -10.30 19.26 -28.79
CA ARG A 33 -10.31 20.11 -27.60
C ARG A 33 -11.16 19.53 -26.47
N ILE A 34 -12.14 18.66 -26.77
CA ILE A 34 -13.00 18.03 -25.77
C ILE A 34 -12.15 17.12 -24.88
N GLY A 35 -12.34 17.24 -23.56
CA GLY A 35 -11.63 16.40 -22.60
C GLY A 35 -10.12 16.66 -22.57
N THR A 36 -9.67 17.85 -22.99
CA THR A 36 -8.27 18.28 -22.87
C THR A 36 -8.14 19.52 -22.01
N VAL A 37 -6.98 19.68 -21.39
CA VAL A 37 -6.61 20.85 -20.59
C VAL A 37 -5.43 21.55 -21.25
N GLU A 38 -5.53 22.88 -21.31
CA GLU A 38 -4.43 23.73 -21.77
C GLU A 38 -3.29 23.74 -20.75
N VAL A 39 -2.07 23.53 -21.25
CA VAL A 39 -0.86 23.48 -20.42
C VAL A 39 -0.60 24.85 -19.80
N GLN A 40 -0.54 24.89 -18.47
CA GLN A 40 -0.16 26.05 -17.68
C GLN A 40 1.37 26.10 -17.50
N MET A 41 1.94 27.30 -17.66
CA MET A 41 3.38 27.50 -17.47
C MET A 41 3.76 27.46 -15.99
N PHE A 42 4.81 26.70 -15.68
CA PHE A 42 5.39 26.61 -14.37
C PHE A 42 6.62 27.52 -14.25
N ASP A 43 6.46 28.63 -13.54
CA ASP A 43 7.57 29.50 -13.15
C ASP A 43 8.09 29.15 -11.74
N ARG A 44 9.41 29.08 -11.54
CA ARG A 44 9.96 28.87 -10.20
C ARG A 44 9.93 30.18 -9.41
N THR A 45 9.13 30.25 -8.34
CA THR A 45 9.07 31.43 -7.46
C THR A 45 10.24 31.50 -6.48
N ASN A 46 10.91 30.38 -6.21
CA ASN A 46 12.16 30.32 -5.46
C ASN A 46 13.09 29.25 -6.04
N ASN A 47 14.39 29.35 -5.75
CA ASN A 47 15.42 28.39 -6.19
C ASN A 47 15.64 27.24 -5.19
N VAL A 48 14.82 27.12 -4.14
CA VAL A 48 15.07 26.15 -3.06
C VAL A 48 14.54 24.77 -3.48
N GLY A 49 13.33 24.70 -4.05
CA GLY A 49 12.74 23.44 -4.52
C GLY A 49 12.82 22.33 -3.47
N LEU A 50 13.22 21.13 -3.87
CA LEU A 50 13.39 20.00 -2.95
C LEU A 50 14.33 20.26 -1.76
N ALA A 51 15.36 21.10 -1.92
CA ALA A 51 16.28 21.42 -0.83
C ALA A 51 15.60 22.21 0.31
N GLY A 52 14.41 22.76 0.05
CA GLY A 52 13.61 23.52 1.01
C GLY A 52 12.57 22.68 1.75
N ILE A 53 12.51 21.38 1.50
CA ILE A 53 11.58 20.48 2.19
C ILE A 53 12.15 20.17 3.58
N PRO A 54 11.46 20.57 4.67
CA PRO A 54 11.88 20.19 6.01
C PRO A 54 11.68 18.69 6.21
N ILE A 55 12.73 18.00 6.66
CA ILE A 55 12.65 16.59 7.05
C ILE A 55 12.45 16.55 8.56
N ASN A 56 11.29 16.03 8.97
CA ASN A 56 10.95 15.86 10.37
C ASN A 56 11.15 14.39 10.77
N GLU A 57 11.55 14.17 12.03
CA GLU A 57 11.60 12.82 12.57
C GLU A 57 10.18 12.28 12.77
N LEU A 58 9.83 11.23 12.01
CA LEU A 58 8.50 10.63 12.10
C LEU A 58 8.24 10.06 13.51
N SER A 59 9.29 9.62 14.22
CA SER A 59 9.23 9.12 15.61
C SER A 59 8.78 10.19 16.62
N ALA A 60 8.96 11.47 16.28
CA ALA A 60 8.44 12.57 17.09
C ALA A 60 6.93 12.77 16.90
N CYS A 61 6.36 12.31 15.79
CA CYS A 61 4.93 12.41 15.49
C CYS A 61 4.14 11.19 15.99
N PHE A 62 4.73 9.99 15.88
CA PHE A 62 4.13 8.75 16.34
C PHE A 62 5.21 7.84 16.90
N PRO A 63 4.93 6.98 17.89
CA PRO A 63 5.87 5.94 18.29
C PRO A 63 6.12 5.02 17.10
N ILE A 64 7.36 5.00 16.63
CA ILE A 64 7.84 4.10 15.58
C ILE A 64 8.88 3.20 16.19
N GLY A 65 8.78 1.93 15.86
CA GLY A 65 9.69 0.92 16.37
C GLY A 65 8.94 -0.13 17.15
N GLY A 66 9.38 -1.36 16.95
CA GLY A 66 8.72 -2.54 17.44
C GLY A 66 9.19 -3.72 16.62
N THR A 67 9.07 -4.91 17.20
CA THR A 67 9.27 -6.14 16.45
C THR A 67 8.22 -6.20 15.34
N ILE A 68 8.66 -6.33 14.10
CA ILE A 68 7.75 -6.53 12.96
C ILE A 68 7.10 -7.91 13.16
N VAL A 69 5.82 -7.92 13.48
CA VAL A 69 4.99 -9.12 13.65
C VAL A 69 3.63 -8.90 13.00
N PRO A 70 2.94 -9.97 12.58
CA PRO A 70 1.59 -9.86 12.05
C PRO A 70 0.67 -9.15 13.05
N SER A 71 -0.26 -8.33 12.55
CA SER A 71 -1.35 -7.83 13.39
C SER A 71 -2.17 -9.00 13.95
N ALA A 72 -2.88 -8.79 15.07
CA ALA A 72 -3.77 -9.80 15.65
C ALA A 72 -4.73 -10.40 14.60
N THR A 73 -5.34 -9.56 13.77
CA THR A 73 -6.20 -10.01 12.65
C THR A 73 -5.46 -10.92 11.66
N ASN A 74 -4.25 -10.54 11.25
CA ASN A 74 -3.48 -11.36 10.31
C ASN A 74 -2.99 -12.65 10.97
N LEU A 75 -2.66 -12.61 12.26
CA LEU A 75 -2.25 -13.78 13.02
C LEU A 75 -3.41 -14.77 13.20
N LEU A 76 -4.62 -14.28 13.48
CA LEU A 76 -5.83 -15.11 13.52
C LEU A 76 -6.12 -15.74 12.16
N TRP A 77 -5.90 -15.02 11.05
CA TRP A 77 -5.97 -15.64 9.72
C TRP A 77 -4.93 -16.77 9.56
N LEU A 78 -3.67 -16.56 9.94
CA LEU A 78 -2.64 -17.60 9.85
C LEU A 78 -2.99 -18.80 10.75
N TYR A 79 -3.43 -18.56 11.98
CA TYR A 79 -3.85 -19.59 12.92
C TYR A 79 -5.03 -20.41 12.39
N SER A 80 -6.00 -19.74 11.73
CA SER A 80 -7.11 -20.44 11.09
C SER A 80 -6.69 -21.34 9.93
N LYS A 81 -5.59 -20.98 9.25
CA LYS A 81 -5.01 -21.79 8.18
C LYS A 81 -4.21 -22.97 8.69
N TYR A 82 -3.52 -22.80 9.82
CA TYR A 82 -2.82 -23.87 10.51
C TYR A 82 -3.78 -24.95 11.02
N ASN A 83 -4.89 -24.56 11.66
CA ASN A 83 -5.92 -25.50 12.15
C ASN A 83 -6.92 -25.98 11.09
N GLU A 84 -6.73 -25.58 9.83
CA GLU A 84 -7.60 -25.95 8.71
C GLU A 84 -9.10 -25.70 8.96
N PHE A 85 -9.45 -24.61 9.65
CA PHE A 85 -10.86 -24.30 9.90
C PHE A 85 -11.65 -24.18 8.59
N PRO A 86 -12.85 -24.78 8.51
CA PRO A 86 -13.63 -24.79 7.29
C PRO A 86 -14.09 -23.39 6.91
N ASP A 87 -14.31 -23.19 5.60
CA ASP A 87 -14.90 -21.97 5.03
C ASP A 87 -14.12 -20.67 5.29
N VAL A 88 -12.83 -20.75 5.67
CA VAL A 88 -11.96 -19.57 5.70
C VAL A 88 -11.34 -19.36 4.33
N GLY A 89 -11.58 -18.21 3.71
CA GLY A 89 -11.01 -17.85 2.40
C GLY A 89 -9.49 -17.62 2.41
N GLY A 90 -8.93 -17.28 1.24
CA GLY A 90 -7.59 -16.66 1.18
C GLY A 90 -7.59 -15.30 1.88
N TRP A 91 -6.41 -14.72 2.13
CA TRP A 91 -6.28 -13.49 2.93
C TRP A 91 -7.25 -12.36 2.52
N ASN A 92 -7.43 -12.10 1.21
CA ASN A 92 -8.40 -11.10 0.74
C ASN A 92 -9.84 -11.43 1.11
N GLY A 93 -10.26 -12.70 0.94
CA GLY A 93 -11.62 -13.14 1.25
C GLY A 93 -11.88 -13.14 2.76
N PHE A 94 -10.88 -13.49 3.55
CA PHE A 94 -10.95 -13.35 5.01
C PHE A 94 -11.15 -11.89 5.44
N LEU A 95 -10.37 -10.96 4.88
CA LEU A 95 -10.53 -9.54 5.17
C LEU A 95 -11.91 -8.99 4.73
N GLU A 96 -12.41 -9.41 3.58
CA GLU A 96 -13.76 -9.06 3.10
C GLU A 96 -14.84 -9.55 4.09
N GLU A 97 -14.71 -10.77 4.58
CA GLU A 97 -15.68 -11.36 5.50
C GLU A 97 -15.71 -10.65 6.86
N ILE A 98 -14.56 -10.46 7.50
CA ILE A 98 -14.50 -9.83 8.82
C ILE A 98 -14.90 -8.35 8.77
N SER A 99 -14.73 -7.69 7.62
CA SER A 99 -15.07 -6.28 7.43
C SER A 99 -16.49 -6.06 6.88
N ALA A 100 -17.26 -7.13 6.61
CA ALA A 100 -18.55 -7.04 5.95
C ALA A 100 -19.58 -6.13 6.66
N LYS A 101 -19.46 -5.98 7.98
CA LYS A 101 -20.34 -5.10 8.80
C LYS A 101 -19.76 -3.72 9.07
N MET A 102 -18.54 -3.44 8.64
CA MET A 102 -17.96 -2.11 8.80
C MET A 102 -18.70 -1.12 7.92
N LYS A 103 -18.94 0.09 8.45
CA LYS A 103 -19.46 1.18 7.64
C LYS A 103 -18.36 1.64 6.67
N TYR A 104 -18.71 1.71 5.38
CA TYR A 104 -17.83 2.23 4.35
C TYR A 104 -18.61 3.13 3.40
N GLU A 105 -17.89 3.98 2.67
CA GLU A 105 -18.42 4.81 1.61
C GLU A 105 -17.92 4.27 0.26
N ILE A 106 -18.78 4.26 -0.75
CA ILE A 106 -18.42 3.80 -2.09
C ILE A 106 -17.64 4.91 -2.79
N THR A 107 -16.52 4.57 -3.44
CA THR A 107 -15.75 5.50 -4.27
C THR A 107 -16.28 5.54 -5.70
N TYR A 108 -16.43 6.73 -6.27
CA TYR A 108 -16.61 6.94 -7.70
C TYR A 108 -15.25 7.10 -8.39
N ILE A 109 -15.05 6.39 -9.50
CA ILE A 109 -13.82 6.47 -10.31
C ILE A 109 -14.16 7.24 -11.58
N ASP A 110 -13.42 8.32 -11.84
CA ASP A 110 -13.57 9.14 -13.02
C ASP A 110 -12.25 9.29 -13.78
N CYS A 111 -12.33 9.50 -15.09
CA CYS A 111 -11.17 9.83 -15.91
C CYS A 111 -11.01 11.35 -15.95
N GLN A 112 -9.81 11.84 -15.63
CA GLN A 112 -9.50 13.25 -15.77
C GLN A 112 -9.24 13.61 -17.25
N PRO A 113 -9.52 14.85 -17.66
CA PRO A 113 -9.11 15.37 -18.96
C PRO A 113 -7.61 15.17 -19.23
N PHE A 114 -7.25 15.04 -20.51
CA PHE A 114 -5.86 14.90 -20.94
C PHE A 114 -5.14 16.25 -20.97
N ILE A 115 -3.95 16.29 -20.39
CA ILE A 115 -3.00 17.39 -20.57
C ILE A 115 -2.11 17.02 -21.76
N ASN A 116 -2.19 17.79 -22.84
CA ASN A 116 -1.43 17.53 -24.07
C ASN A 116 0.01 18.02 -23.95
N GLY A 117 0.80 17.34 -23.13
CA GLY A 117 2.22 17.58 -22.94
C GLY A 117 2.98 16.33 -22.49
N PRO A 118 4.31 16.29 -22.65
CA PRO A 118 5.14 15.20 -22.15
C PRO A 118 4.94 15.04 -20.64
N PRO A 119 4.64 13.84 -20.11
CA PRO A 119 4.34 13.67 -18.70
C PRO A 119 5.47 14.15 -17.76
N SER A 120 6.71 14.05 -18.22
CA SER A 120 7.90 14.45 -17.49
C SER A 120 8.18 15.96 -17.54
N ASP A 121 7.45 16.75 -18.30
CA ASP A 121 7.60 18.21 -18.32
C ASP A 121 7.00 18.84 -17.06
N LEU A 122 7.70 19.82 -16.47
CA LEU A 122 7.27 20.49 -15.24
C LEU A 122 5.98 21.28 -15.45
N ASN A 123 5.76 21.87 -16.64
CA ASN A 123 4.51 22.53 -16.98
C ASN A 123 3.34 21.54 -16.95
N THR A 124 3.56 20.33 -17.47
CA THR A 124 2.54 19.26 -17.47
C THR A 124 2.22 18.80 -16.05
N VAL A 125 3.24 18.56 -15.22
CA VAL A 125 3.04 18.18 -13.80
C VAL A 125 2.33 19.29 -13.03
N TYR A 126 2.75 20.53 -13.20
CA TYR A 126 2.13 21.68 -12.55
C TYR A 126 0.67 21.87 -12.96
N THR A 127 0.36 21.75 -14.25
CA THR A 127 -1.00 21.78 -14.78
C THR A 127 -1.86 20.70 -14.11
N ALA A 128 -1.35 19.47 -13.97
CA ALA A 128 -2.08 18.38 -13.32
C ALA A 128 -2.39 18.69 -11.84
N LEU A 129 -1.47 19.32 -11.13
CA LEU A 129 -1.69 19.76 -9.75
C LEU A 129 -2.76 20.85 -9.66
N LEU A 130 -2.73 21.84 -10.55
CA LEU A 130 -3.75 22.90 -10.61
C LEU A 130 -5.14 22.32 -10.88
N CYS A 131 -5.28 21.45 -11.88
CA CYS A 131 -6.56 20.78 -12.16
C CYS A 131 -7.07 20.00 -10.95
N SER A 132 -6.18 19.32 -10.24
CA SER A 132 -6.54 18.56 -9.03
C SER A 132 -7.06 19.50 -7.93
N VAL A 133 -6.38 20.63 -7.70
CA VAL A 133 -6.80 21.64 -6.72
C VAL A 133 -8.16 22.24 -7.07
N GLU A 134 -8.35 22.67 -8.32
CA GLU A 134 -9.62 23.23 -8.80
C GLU A 134 -10.76 22.22 -8.63
N LYS A 135 -10.50 20.95 -8.93
CA LYS A 135 -11.50 19.90 -8.77
C LYS A 135 -11.85 19.69 -7.30
N THR A 136 -10.85 19.58 -6.41
CA THR A 136 -11.06 19.48 -4.96
C THR A 136 -11.88 20.66 -4.43
N GLN A 137 -11.57 21.89 -4.85
CA GLN A 137 -12.34 23.09 -4.48
C GLN A 137 -13.79 23.02 -4.98
N SER A 138 -14.01 22.60 -6.24
CA SER A 138 -15.36 22.46 -6.82
C SER A 138 -16.23 21.43 -6.11
N LEU A 139 -15.61 20.43 -5.47
CA LEU A 139 -16.27 19.40 -4.68
C LEU A 139 -16.42 19.79 -3.19
N GLY A 140 -16.01 21.00 -2.80
CA GLY A 140 -16.04 21.45 -1.41
C GLY A 140 -15.07 20.71 -0.49
N GLN A 141 -14.06 20.04 -1.05
CA GLN A 141 -13.03 19.33 -0.29
C GLN A 141 -11.90 20.30 0.11
N VAL A 142 -11.28 20.05 1.26
CA VAL A 142 -10.23 20.92 1.82
C VAL A 142 -8.83 20.51 1.34
N THR A 143 -8.56 19.21 1.29
CA THR A 143 -7.23 18.65 1.00
C THR A 143 -7.22 17.97 -0.36
N THR A 144 -6.23 18.30 -1.18
CA THR A 144 -6.01 17.68 -2.50
C THR A 144 -4.95 16.59 -2.38
N PHE A 145 -5.32 15.32 -2.56
CA PHE A 145 -4.35 14.23 -2.62
C PHE A 145 -4.03 13.90 -4.08
N VAL A 146 -2.75 13.92 -4.44
CA VAL A 146 -2.30 13.55 -5.80
C VAL A 146 -1.22 12.49 -5.70
N THR A 147 -1.41 11.38 -6.42
CA THR A 147 -0.47 10.26 -6.43
C THR A 147 0.26 10.21 -7.76
N PHE A 148 1.58 10.06 -7.72
CA PHE A 148 2.42 9.95 -8.91
C PHE A 148 3.33 8.72 -8.83
N ASP A 149 3.74 8.18 -9.99
CA ASP A 149 4.84 7.23 -10.03
C ASP A 149 6.16 7.90 -9.58
N GLN A 150 7.21 7.09 -9.32
CA GLN A 150 8.43 7.59 -8.71
C GLN A 150 9.09 8.78 -9.45
N PRO A 151 9.22 8.78 -10.79
CA PRO A 151 9.81 9.91 -11.51
C PRO A 151 8.99 11.20 -11.43
N LEU A 152 7.65 11.09 -11.52
CA LEU A 152 6.77 12.25 -11.48
C LEU A 152 6.55 12.75 -10.05
N TYR A 153 6.56 11.85 -9.06
CA TYR A 153 6.50 12.17 -7.63
C TYR A 153 7.59 13.18 -7.27
N PHE A 154 8.83 12.89 -7.66
CA PHE A 154 9.97 13.75 -7.37
C PHE A 154 9.79 15.16 -7.94
N LYS A 155 9.27 15.26 -9.17
CA LYS A 155 8.98 16.54 -9.84
C LYS A 155 7.82 17.28 -9.19
N ALA A 156 6.76 16.57 -8.82
CA ALA A 156 5.62 17.17 -8.14
C ALA A 156 6.01 17.72 -6.75
N ARG A 157 6.85 17.00 -6.00
CA ARG A 157 7.41 17.48 -4.73
C ARG A 157 8.26 18.74 -4.94
N ASP A 158 9.12 18.77 -5.97
CA ASP A 158 9.92 19.95 -6.32
C ASP A 158 9.05 21.15 -6.68
N VAL A 159 8.03 20.96 -7.53
CA VAL A 159 7.07 21.98 -7.93
C VAL A 159 6.36 22.59 -6.73
N LEU A 160 5.84 21.77 -5.82
CA LEU A 160 5.17 22.28 -4.61
C LEU A 160 6.14 23.00 -3.67
N ALA A 161 7.34 22.46 -3.48
CA ALA A 161 8.34 23.08 -2.62
C ALA A 161 8.81 24.44 -3.18
N SER A 162 8.91 24.56 -4.51
CA SER A 162 9.17 25.84 -5.18
C SER A 162 8.06 26.86 -5.00
N ARG A 163 6.83 26.42 -4.68
CA ARG A 163 5.62 27.27 -4.47
C ARG A 163 5.22 27.39 -3.00
N GLN A 164 6.12 27.13 -2.06
CA GLN A 164 5.87 27.35 -0.63
C GLN A 164 5.34 28.78 -0.38
N GLY A 165 4.26 28.88 0.40
CA GLY A 165 3.60 30.15 0.72
C GLY A 165 2.47 30.56 -0.25
N ASP A 166 2.30 29.88 -1.38
CA ASP A 166 1.14 30.08 -2.26
C ASP A 166 -0.12 29.44 -1.64
N PRO A 167 -1.16 30.22 -1.30
CA PRO A 167 -2.40 29.69 -0.72
C PRO A 167 -3.08 28.63 -1.60
N LYS A 168 -2.88 28.67 -2.93
CA LYS A 168 -3.45 27.68 -3.85
C LYS A 168 -2.92 26.27 -3.61
N HIS A 169 -1.69 26.15 -3.11
CA HIS A 169 -0.99 24.87 -3.00
C HIS A 169 -0.82 24.38 -1.56
N GLN A 170 -1.28 25.17 -0.58
CA GLN A 170 -1.06 24.92 0.85
C GLN A 170 -1.62 23.57 1.32
N ASN A 171 -2.74 23.11 0.75
CA ASN A 171 -3.42 21.87 1.15
C ASN A 171 -3.23 20.72 0.14
N VAL A 172 -2.15 20.76 -0.65
CA VAL A 172 -1.84 19.70 -1.62
C VAL A 172 -0.88 18.70 -0.98
N VAL A 173 -1.29 17.43 -0.93
CA VAL A 173 -0.49 16.32 -0.44
C VAL A 173 -0.13 15.41 -1.61
N ILE A 174 1.17 15.35 -1.93
CA ILE A 174 1.70 14.45 -2.95
C ILE A 174 2.02 13.11 -2.30
N ARG A 175 1.58 12.02 -2.91
CA ARG A 175 1.86 10.65 -2.49
C ARG A 175 2.65 9.90 -3.55
N LEU A 176 3.58 9.07 -3.11
CA LEU A 176 4.29 8.14 -3.98
C LEU A 176 3.36 6.98 -4.36
N GLY A 177 3.39 6.59 -5.64
CA GLY A 177 2.54 5.56 -6.21
C GLY A 177 2.72 4.21 -5.52
N GLY A 178 1.73 3.83 -4.71
CA GLY A 178 1.81 2.63 -3.86
C GLY A 178 1.98 1.32 -4.64
N PHE A 179 1.41 1.21 -5.85
CA PHE A 179 1.58 0.03 -6.70
C PHE A 179 3.06 -0.22 -7.06
N HIS A 180 3.72 0.80 -7.61
CA HIS A 180 5.13 0.69 -8.02
C HIS A 180 6.08 0.63 -6.82
N LEU A 181 5.75 1.32 -5.72
CA LEU A 181 6.50 1.19 -4.47
C LEU A 181 6.47 -0.26 -3.94
N LEU A 182 5.30 -0.89 -3.90
CA LEU A 182 5.17 -2.26 -3.44
C LEU A 182 5.82 -3.27 -4.40
N MET A 183 5.73 -3.05 -5.72
CA MET A 183 6.48 -3.85 -6.71
C MET A 183 7.99 -3.76 -6.45
N SER A 184 8.51 -2.54 -6.27
CA SER A 184 9.90 -2.31 -5.93
C SER A 184 10.28 -2.99 -4.61
N TYR A 185 9.37 -2.98 -3.63
CA TYR A 185 9.61 -3.61 -2.33
C TYR A 185 9.68 -5.14 -2.46
N MET A 186 8.78 -5.77 -3.20
CA MET A 186 8.87 -7.21 -3.50
C MET A 186 10.17 -7.55 -4.24
N GLY A 187 10.63 -6.70 -5.16
CA GLY A 187 11.95 -6.82 -5.79
C GLY A 187 13.10 -6.77 -4.78
N ALA A 188 13.03 -5.86 -3.80
CA ALA A 188 13.98 -5.80 -2.69
C ALA A 188 13.98 -7.09 -1.84
N ILE A 189 12.81 -7.67 -1.57
CA ILE A 189 12.70 -8.97 -0.89
C ILE A 189 13.42 -10.05 -1.71
N GLY A 190 13.13 -10.15 -3.00
CA GLY A 190 13.75 -11.16 -3.86
C GLY A 190 15.26 -11.00 -3.97
N PHE A 191 15.77 -9.77 -4.05
CA PHE A 191 17.21 -9.49 -4.03
C PHE A 191 17.87 -9.95 -2.72
N ILE A 192 17.27 -9.62 -1.57
CA ILE A 192 17.79 -10.00 -0.24
C ILE A 192 17.78 -11.53 -0.06
N MET A 193 16.78 -12.21 -0.63
CA MET A 193 16.59 -13.66 -0.54
C MET A 193 17.25 -14.43 -1.67
N GLU A 194 18.08 -13.78 -2.49
CA GLU A 194 18.79 -14.46 -3.58
C GLU A 194 19.70 -15.57 -3.01
N GLY A 195 19.63 -16.76 -3.59
CA GLY A 195 20.39 -17.92 -3.14
C GLY A 195 19.92 -18.55 -1.81
N SER A 196 18.79 -18.11 -1.24
CA SER A 196 18.31 -18.63 0.05
C SER A 196 17.50 -19.93 -0.05
N GLY A 197 17.17 -20.40 -1.25
CA GLY A 197 16.17 -21.44 -1.48
C GLY A 197 14.75 -20.92 -1.77
N LEU A 198 14.51 -19.59 -1.71
CA LEU A 198 13.17 -19.02 -1.89
C LEU A 198 12.65 -19.21 -3.34
N ALA A 199 13.52 -19.09 -4.33
CA ALA A 199 13.16 -19.30 -5.73
C ALA A 199 12.77 -20.76 -5.98
N GLU A 200 13.51 -21.70 -5.41
CA GLU A 200 13.25 -23.14 -5.45
C GLU A 200 11.91 -23.46 -4.79
N LEU A 201 11.60 -22.83 -3.65
CA LEU A 201 10.29 -22.94 -3.01
C LEU A 201 9.19 -22.43 -3.95
N PHE A 202 9.35 -21.27 -4.59
CA PHE A 202 8.38 -20.76 -5.56
C PHE A 202 8.26 -21.63 -6.81
N ASN A 203 9.32 -22.33 -7.22
CA ASN A 203 9.30 -23.26 -8.34
C ASN A 203 8.44 -24.51 -8.07
N THR A 204 8.05 -24.78 -6.83
CA THR A 204 7.09 -25.85 -6.50
C THR A 204 5.66 -25.54 -6.98
N ILE A 205 5.34 -24.25 -7.20
CA ILE A 205 4.00 -23.78 -7.56
C ILE A 205 3.97 -22.96 -8.87
N TYR A 206 5.12 -22.47 -9.34
CA TYR A 206 5.25 -21.70 -10.56
C TYR A 206 6.38 -22.24 -11.44
N ALA A 207 6.26 -22.07 -12.76
CA ALA A 207 7.38 -22.33 -13.67
C ALA A 207 8.53 -21.34 -13.43
N GLU A 208 9.77 -21.78 -13.64
CA GLU A 208 11.00 -21.03 -13.35
C GLU A 208 10.99 -19.59 -13.90
N HIS A 209 10.60 -19.41 -15.16
CA HIS A 209 10.53 -18.07 -15.77
C HIS A 209 9.46 -17.17 -15.12
N SER A 210 8.39 -17.75 -14.55
CA SER A 210 7.42 -16.99 -13.75
C SER A 210 7.99 -16.61 -12.39
N THR A 211 8.76 -17.51 -11.76
CA THR A 211 9.46 -17.25 -10.50
C THR A 211 10.45 -16.10 -10.62
N GLN A 212 11.22 -16.02 -11.71
CA GLN A 212 12.12 -14.87 -11.96
C GLN A 212 11.38 -13.53 -11.95
N LYS A 213 10.17 -13.48 -12.53
CA LYS A 213 9.31 -12.28 -12.51
C LYS A 213 8.64 -12.03 -11.17
N VAL A 214 8.43 -13.07 -10.36
CA VAL A 214 7.94 -12.97 -8.99
C VAL A 214 9.01 -12.38 -8.08
N MET A 215 10.24 -12.89 -8.15
CA MET A 215 11.40 -12.45 -7.35
C MET A 215 11.76 -10.98 -7.61
N THR A 216 11.51 -10.47 -8.82
CA THR A 216 11.71 -9.05 -9.17
C THR A 216 10.49 -8.16 -8.86
N GLY A 217 9.39 -8.74 -8.36
CA GLY A 217 8.14 -8.02 -8.11
C GLY A 217 7.34 -7.62 -9.36
N HIS A 218 7.86 -7.89 -10.57
CA HIS A 218 7.23 -7.48 -11.83
C HIS A 218 5.94 -8.25 -12.16
N ALA A 219 5.81 -9.50 -11.71
CA ALA A 219 4.57 -10.26 -11.82
C ALA A 219 3.66 -10.02 -10.60
N TYR A 220 3.26 -8.76 -10.36
CA TYR A 220 2.62 -8.28 -9.12
C TYR A 220 1.66 -9.28 -8.45
N ALA A 221 0.59 -9.69 -9.13
CA ALA A 221 -0.42 -10.56 -8.52
C ALA A 221 0.14 -11.95 -8.14
N ARG A 222 1.02 -12.50 -8.98
CA ARG A 222 1.72 -13.77 -8.67
C ARG A 222 2.72 -13.59 -7.55
N ALA A 223 3.41 -12.45 -7.50
CA ALA A 223 4.38 -12.15 -6.46
C ALA A 223 3.71 -12.05 -5.09
N VAL A 224 2.67 -11.22 -4.95
CA VAL A 224 1.89 -11.11 -3.71
C VAL A 224 1.41 -12.49 -3.25
N ARG A 225 0.87 -13.31 -4.17
CA ARG A 225 0.42 -14.67 -3.85
C ARG A 225 1.59 -15.58 -3.39
N ALA A 226 2.72 -15.57 -4.10
CA ALA A 226 3.88 -16.41 -3.78
C ALA A 226 4.44 -16.09 -2.39
N TYR A 227 4.68 -14.80 -2.13
CA TYR A 227 5.20 -14.31 -0.86
C TYR A 227 4.26 -14.65 0.30
N LEU A 228 2.95 -14.45 0.12
CA LEU A 228 1.93 -14.84 1.11
C LEU A 228 1.90 -16.35 1.39
N LEU A 229 2.04 -17.20 0.38
CA LEU A 229 2.03 -18.65 0.56
C LEU A 229 3.25 -19.13 1.35
N ALA A 230 4.44 -18.62 1.04
CA ALA A 230 5.64 -18.96 1.82
C ALA A 230 5.61 -18.35 3.23
N HIS A 231 5.04 -17.15 3.41
CA HIS A 231 4.80 -16.57 4.74
C HIS A 231 3.85 -17.43 5.58
N ARG A 232 2.77 -17.93 4.97
CA ARG A 232 1.87 -18.90 5.60
C ARG A 232 2.59 -20.20 5.99
N ALA A 233 3.33 -20.81 5.06
CA ALA A 233 4.04 -22.07 5.35
C ALA A 233 5.03 -21.92 6.53
N LEU A 234 5.75 -20.80 6.61
CA LEU A 234 6.61 -20.49 7.76
C LEU A 234 5.83 -20.29 9.06
N SER A 235 4.61 -19.74 8.99
CA SER A 235 3.75 -19.59 10.17
C SER A 235 3.23 -20.93 10.69
N GLU A 236 2.95 -21.89 9.81
CA GLU A 236 2.50 -23.23 10.20
C GLU A 236 3.61 -23.91 11.03
N LEU A 237 4.86 -23.87 10.56
CA LEU A 237 6.03 -24.35 11.33
C LEU A 237 6.22 -23.64 12.67
N MET A 238 5.80 -22.37 12.79
CA MET A 238 5.85 -21.65 14.06
C MET A 238 4.75 -22.10 15.01
N PHE A 239 3.53 -22.31 14.52
CA PHE A 239 2.40 -22.74 15.35
C PHE A 239 2.55 -24.17 15.87
N GLU A 240 3.24 -25.06 15.16
CA GLU A 240 3.55 -26.43 15.64
C GLU A 240 4.31 -26.43 16.99
N GLU A 241 5.04 -25.36 17.29
CA GLU A 241 5.85 -25.23 18.51
C GLU A 241 5.29 -24.21 19.51
N ILE A 242 4.07 -23.72 19.30
CA ILE A 242 3.38 -22.80 20.22
C ILE A 242 2.37 -23.59 21.03
N ASP A 243 2.52 -23.56 22.36
CA ASP A 243 1.62 -24.24 23.30
C ASP A 243 0.58 -23.24 23.85
N ILE A 244 -0.58 -23.20 23.19
CA ILE A 244 -1.68 -22.32 23.57
C ILE A 244 -2.44 -22.98 24.73
N LEU A 245 -2.76 -22.20 25.76
CA LEU A 245 -3.60 -22.70 26.85
C LEU A 245 -4.95 -23.20 26.31
N PRO A 246 -5.44 -24.38 26.75
CA PRO A 246 -6.69 -24.96 26.22
C PRO A 246 -7.89 -24.01 26.26
N ASP A 247 -8.03 -23.22 27.33
CA ASP A 247 -9.12 -22.24 27.45
C ASP A 247 -9.02 -21.15 26.37
N CYS A 248 -7.80 -20.73 26.02
CA CYS A 248 -7.56 -19.74 24.97
C CYS A 248 -7.72 -20.31 23.56
N GLU A 249 -7.32 -21.56 23.34
CA GLU A 249 -7.59 -22.27 22.10
C GLU A 249 -9.10 -22.34 21.84
N LEU A 250 -9.89 -22.76 22.84
CA LEU A 250 -11.36 -22.78 22.76
C LEU A 250 -11.96 -21.40 22.45
N GLU A 251 -11.48 -20.33 23.10
CA GLU A 251 -11.98 -18.97 22.85
C GLU A 251 -11.70 -18.54 21.40
N ILE A 252 -10.50 -18.82 20.88
CA ILE A 252 -10.10 -18.47 19.51
C ILE A 252 -10.87 -19.30 18.49
N GLU A 253 -11.01 -20.61 18.72
CA GLU A 253 -11.78 -21.52 17.87
C GLU A 253 -13.23 -21.06 17.67
N GLN A 254 -13.88 -20.61 18.75
CA GLN A 254 -15.26 -20.13 18.71
C GLN A 254 -15.45 -18.96 17.72
N LEU A 255 -14.41 -18.18 17.43
CA LEU A 255 -14.46 -17.10 16.44
C LEU A 255 -14.66 -17.62 15.01
N PHE A 256 -14.25 -18.85 14.73
CA PHE A 256 -14.28 -19.43 13.39
C PHE A 256 -15.50 -20.32 13.13
N TYR A 257 -16.12 -20.86 14.19
CA TYR A 257 -17.36 -21.64 14.12
C TYR A 257 -18.63 -20.79 14.08
N GLY A 258 -18.56 -19.49 14.40
CA GLY A 258 -19.66 -18.56 14.24
C GLY A 258 -20.03 -18.34 12.75
N LYS A 259 -21.32 -18.10 12.47
CA LYS A 259 -21.78 -17.70 11.12
C LYS A 259 -21.35 -16.28 10.72
N ASP A 260 -20.86 -15.50 11.69
CA ASP A 260 -20.48 -14.11 11.53
C ASP A 260 -19.08 -13.91 12.10
N ARG A 261 -18.12 -13.64 11.22
CA ARG A 261 -16.71 -13.47 11.58
C ARG A 261 -16.34 -12.00 11.80
N SER A 262 -17.29 -11.07 11.77
CA SER A 262 -17.01 -9.65 12.03
C SER A 262 -16.55 -9.38 13.48
N ASP A 263 -16.88 -10.27 14.42
CA ASP A 263 -16.42 -10.23 15.82
C ASP A 263 -14.90 -10.44 15.96
N ILE A 264 -14.21 -10.94 14.92
CA ILE A 264 -12.75 -11.05 14.91
C ILE A 264 -12.09 -9.68 15.07
N LEU A 265 -12.65 -8.64 14.43
CA LEU A 265 -12.09 -7.28 14.52
C LEU A 265 -12.19 -6.70 15.93
N THR A 266 -13.22 -7.07 16.70
CA THR A 266 -13.42 -6.59 18.08
C THR A 266 -12.71 -7.47 19.11
N THR A 267 -12.31 -8.70 18.73
CA THR A 267 -11.63 -9.67 19.60
C THR A 267 -10.09 -9.55 19.57
N CYS A 268 -9.54 -8.69 18.70
CA CYS A 268 -8.10 -8.46 18.61
C CYS A 268 -7.46 -7.98 19.93
N ASP A 269 -8.23 -7.33 20.80
CA ASP A 269 -7.77 -6.81 22.09
C ASP A 269 -8.07 -7.72 23.29
N LYS A 270 -8.67 -8.90 23.08
CA LYS A 270 -8.93 -9.86 24.16
C LYS A 270 -7.66 -10.58 24.61
N ASP A 271 -7.69 -11.07 25.85
CA ASP A 271 -6.51 -11.65 26.52
C ASP A 271 -5.94 -12.86 25.77
N CYS A 272 -6.79 -13.77 25.27
CA CYS A 272 -6.31 -14.94 24.53
C CYS A 272 -5.69 -14.58 23.17
N THR A 273 -6.24 -13.60 22.44
CA THR A 273 -5.63 -13.11 21.20
C THR A 273 -4.29 -12.40 21.45
N LYS A 274 -4.21 -11.62 22.54
CA LYS A 274 -2.97 -10.97 22.97
C LYS A 274 -1.91 -11.98 23.37
N GLU A 275 -2.31 -13.04 24.08
CA GLU A 275 -1.42 -14.12 24.50
C GLU A 275 -0.90 -14.90 23.28
N LEU A 276 -1.77 -15.27 22.32
CA LEU A 276 -1.35 -15.87 21.05
C LEU A 276 -0.35 -14.98 20.31
N THR A 277 -0.63 -13.67 20.22
CA THR A 277 0.25 -12.70 19.56
C THR A 277 1.61 -12.61 20.24
N LYS A 278 1.63 -12.64 21.57
CA LYS A 278 2.85 -12.63 22.38
C LYS A 278 3.66 -13.91 22.17
N GLN A 279 3.04 -15.09 22.29
CA GLN A 279 3.71 -16.37 22.10
C GLN A 279 4.31 -16.49 20.70
N PHE A 280 3.56 -16.08 19.67
CA PHE A 280 4.05 -16.08 18.31
C PHE A 280 5.24 -15.13 18.12
N LYS A 281 5.17 -13.93 18.70
CA LYS A 281 6.28 -12.97 18.70
C LYS A 281 7.52 -13.54 19.38
N ASP A 282 7.37 -14.12 20.56
CA ASP A 282 8.47 -14.70 21.34
C ASP A 282 9.10 -15.88 20.58
N ARG A 283 8.26 -16.72 19.95
CA ARG A 283 8.71 -17.81 19.09
C ARG A 283 9.51 -17.31 17.89
N LEU A 284 9.03 -16.29 17.19
CA LEU A 284 9.76 -15.68 16.07
C LEU A 284 11.12 -15.13 16.50
N GLN A 285 11.19 -14.47 17.67
CA GLN A 285 12.47 -13.97 18.20
C GLN A 285 13.43 -15.10 18.56
N ASN A 286 12.94 -16.17 19.18
CA ASN A 286 13.74 -17.34 19.50
C ASN A 286 14.30 -18.00 18.24
N LEU A 287 13.47 -18.17 17.20
CA LEU A 287 13.88 -18.73 15.91
C LEU A 287 14.99 -17.90 15.25
N ILE A 288 14.83 -16.57 15.20
CA ILE A 288 15.82 -15.66 14.62
C ILE A 288 17.18 -15.78 15.32
N SER A 289 17.21 -16.20 16.60
CA SER A 289 18.43 -16.36 17.38
C SER A 289 19.20 -17.66 17.11
N LEU A 290 18.60 -18.65 16.44
CA LEU A 290 19.19 -19.99 16.27
C LEU A 290 20.40 -20.04 15.31
N GLY A 291 20.55 -19.05 14.44
CA GLY A 291 21.70 -18.96 13.54
C GLY A 291 21.45 -18.09 12.31
N PRO A 292 22.46 -17.96 11.42
CA PRO A 292 22.38 -17.07 10.26
C PRO A 292 21.22 -17.40 9.30
N THR A 293 20.98 -18.69 9.03
CA THR A 293 19.89 -19.13 8.14
C THR A 293 18.53 -18.81 8.74
N ALA A 294 18.32 -19.11 10.03
CA ALA A 294 17.06 -18.82 10.72
C ALA A 294 16.81 -17.31 10.80
N LYS A 295 17.88 -16.51 11.02
CA LYS A 295 17.81 -15.05 10.98
C LYS A 295 17.37 -14.53 9.61
N LEU A 296 17.90 -15.08 8.52
CA LEU A 296 17.50 -14.70 7.15
C LEU A 296 16.02 -15.00 6.87
N TRP A 297 15.54 -16.19 7.24
CA TRP A 297 14.14 -16.56 7.06
C TRP A 297 13.18 -15.83 8.00
N GLY A 298 13.62 -15.47 9.21
CA GLY A 298 12.88 -14.58 10.09
C GLY A 298 12.80 -13.15 9.54
N GLN A 299 13.88 -12.65 8.93
CA GLN A 299 13.86 -11.38 8.20
C GLN A 299 12.92 -11.43 6.99
N TYR A 300 12.88 -12.54 6.25
CA TYR A 300 11.88 -12.77 5.20
C TYR A 300 10.45 -12.65 5.73
N PHE A 301 10.16 -13.32 6.84
CA PHE A 301 8.85 -13.29 7.46
C PHE A 301 8.44 -11.85 7.84
N GLN A 302 9.38 -11.07 8.39
CA GLN A 302 9.18 -9.65 8.69
C GLN A 302 8.94 -8.82 7.42
N MET A 303 9.73 -9.02 6.36
CA MET A 303 9.54 -8.29 5.10
C MET A 303 8.17 -8.55 4.48
N VAL A 304 7.71 -9.81 4.45
CA VAL A 304 6.36 -10.12 3.94
C VAL A 304 5.28 -9.55 4.86
N THR A 305 5.50 -9.50 6.17
CA THR A 305 4.59 -8.82 7.10
C THR A 305 4.44 -7.34 6.77
N LEU A 306 5.53 -6.64 6.43
CA LEU A 306 5.47 -5.25 5.95
C LEU A 306 4.72 -5.12 4.63
N MET A 307 4.93 -6.05 3.69
CA MET A 307 4.16 -6.09 2.44
C MET A 307 2.65 -6.16 2.71
N ILE A 308 2.23 -7.03 3.64
CA ILE A 308 0.83 -7.17 4.06
C ILE A 308 0.32 -5.87 4.70
N ASN A 309 1.08 -5.29 5.64
CA ASN A 309 0.71 -4.04 6.32
C ASN A 309 0.55 -2.88 5.33
N PHE A 310 1.42 -2.79 4.31
CA PHE A 310 1.31 -1.78 3.27
C PHE A 310 0.04 -1.94 2.45
N ILE A 311 -0.28 -3.16 2.00
CA ILE A 311 -1.52 -3.45 1.27
C ILE A 311 -2.74 -3.09 2.13
N THR A 312 -2.73 -3.45 3.41
CA THR A 312 -3.80 -3.10 4.36
C THR A 312 -3.94 -1.59 4.49
N ALA A 313 -2.84 -0.85 4.66
CA ALA A 313 -2.84 0.60 4.78
C ALA A 313 -3.47 1.28 3.55
N GLU A 314 -3.06 0.86 2.35
CA GLU A 314 -3.59 1.40 1.09
C GLU A 314 -5.09 1.10 0.91
N ARG A 315 -5.54 -0.12 1.25
CA ARG A 315 -6.94 -0.52 1.11
C ARG A 315 -7.88 0.11 2.13
N THR A 316 -7.39 0.37 3.33
CA THR A 316 -8.19 0.92 4.44
C THR A 316 -8.07 2.45 4.55
N GLY A 317 -7.21 3.09 3.76
CA GLY A 317 -6.91 4.51 3.89
C GLY A 317 -6.21 4.87 5.21
N ASN A 318 -5.54 3.91 5.86
CA ASN A 318 -4.89 4.12 7.15
C ASN A 318 -3.53 4.81 6.95
N TRP A 319 -3.53 6.15 7.06
CA TRP A 319 -2.34 6.97 6.86
C TRP A 319 -1.21 6.70 7.86
N LYS A 320 -1.55 6.44 9.13
CA LYS A 320 -0.55 6.14 10.15
C LYS A 320 0.18 4.83 9.83
N LEU A 321 -0.57 3.78 9.51
CA LEU A 321 -0.01 2.48 9.13
C LEU A 321 0.82 2.59 7.85
N HIS A 322 0.39 3.40 6.87
CA HIS A 322 1.17 3.67 5.66
C HIS A 322 2.54 4.26 6.00
N LEU A 323 2.58 5.33 6.79
CA LEU A 323 3.82 6.02 7.16
C LEU A 323 4.78 5.11 7.95
N GLU A 324 4.26 4.40 8.95
CA GLU A 324 5.04 3.44 9.74
C GLU A 324 5.62 2.33 8.86
N THR A 325 4.80 1.77 7.97
CA THR A 325 5.22 0.67 7.10
C THR A 325 6.26 1.14 6.09
N VAL A 326 6.06 2.28 5.42
CA VAL A 326 7.04 2.83 4.47
C VAL A 326 8.37 3.11 5.18
N TYR A 327 8.34 3.68 6.39
CA TYR A 327 9.53 3.89 7.19
C TYR A 327 10.28 2.58 7.47
N GLN A 328 9.56 1.53 7.89
CA GLN A 328 10.14 0.20 8.13
C GLN A 328 10.62 -0.50 6.84
N MET A 329 10.12 -0.12 5.67
CA MET A 329 10.61 -0.61 4.37
C MET A 329 11.93 0.04 3.94
N LEU A 330 12.25 1.25 4.40
CA LEU A 330 13.43 2.03 3.96
C LEU A 330 14.76 1.28 4.07
N PRO A 331 15.10 0.59 5.18
CA PRO A 331 16.36 -0.14 5.29
C PRO A 331 16.53 -1.21 4.22
N TYR A 332 15.43 -1.89 3.84
CA TYR A 332 15.45 -2.91 2.80
C TYR A 332 15.64 -2.30 1.42
N PHE A 333 15.04 -1.15 1.13
CA PHE A 333 15.30 -0.44 -0.12
C PHE A 333 16.77 0.01 -0.23
N HIS A 334 17.36 0.47 0.87
CA HIS A 334 18.78 0.84 0.90
C HIS A 334 19.70 -0.36 0.67
N SER A 335 19.46 -1.48 1.36
CA SER A 335 20.33 -2.66 1.26
C SER A 335 20.24 -3.40 -0.08
N SER A 336 19.13 -3.26 -0.79
CA SER A 336 18.88 -3.92 -2.09
C SER A 336 19.15 -3.04 -3.31
N GLY A 337 19.64 -1.81 -3.14
CA GLY A 337 19.95 -0.91 -4.27
C GLY A 337 18.76 -0.15 -4.86
N HIS A 338 17.56 -0.25 -4.25
CA HIS A 338 16.36 0.48 -4.66
C HIS A 338 16.36 1.95 -4.14
N TYR A 339 17.48 2.65 -4.32
CA TYR A 339 17.76 3.95 -3.71
C TYR A 339 16.77 5.06 -4.06
N LEU A 340 16.20 5.03 -5.28
CA LEU A 340 15.21 6.02 -5.69
C LEU A 340 13.93 5.94 -4.86
N TYR A 341 13.45 4.73 -4.58
CA TYR A 341 12.30 4.52 -3.71
C TYR A 341 12.64 4.79 -2.24
N ALA A 342 13.86 4.45 -1.79
CA ALA A 342 14.32 4.82 -0.45
C ALA A 342 14.28 6.34 -0.24
N LYS A 343 14.83 7.11 -1.19
CA LYS A 343 14.80 8.59 -1.14
C LYS A 343 13.38 9.13 -1.22
N CYS A 344 12.55 8.62 -2.12
CA CYS A 344 11.18 9.12 -2.27
C CYS A 344 10.29 8.76 -1.07
N GLY A 345 10.54 7.65 -0.38
CA GLY A 345 9.81 7.28 0.83
C GLY A 345 10.20 8.10 2.08
N GLN A 346 11.32 8.83 2.03
CA GLN A 346 11.74 9.78 3.07
C GLN A 346 11.16 11.19 2.86
N LEU A 347 10.81 11.53 1.62
CA LEU A 347 10.21 12.81 1.21
C LEU A 347 8.71 12.79 1.41
#